data_AF-A0A844D351-F1
#
_entry.id   AF-A0A844D351-F1
#
_cell.length_a   1.000
_cell.length_b   1.000
_cell.length_c   1.000
_cell.angle_alpha   90.00
_cell.angle_beta   90.00
_cell.angle_gamma   90.00
#
_symmetry.space_group_name_H-M   'P 1'
#
loop_
_entity.id
_entity.type
_entity.pdbx_description
1 polymer ?
#
loop_
_entity_poly.entity_id
_entity_poly.type
_entity_poly.pdbx_seq_one_letter_code
_entity_poly.pdbx_strand_id
1 'polypeptide(L)' 'MKHAILLVALLAANGAQAHPGHLAEVAGHGHWLGAAALGAAIAIGLWAGLKGRKDEAADEAEGEEPADEELQEA' A
#
# COMPACT_ATOMS: atom_id res chain seq x y z
N MET A 1 25.15 32.43 36.68
CA MET A 1 25.70 33.01 35.42
C MET A 1 26.56 31.99 34.66
N LYS A 2 27.61 31.42 35.26
CA LYS A 2 28.48 30.39 34.64
C LYS A 2 27.74 29.19 34.01
N HIS A 3 26.74 28.64 34.69
CA HIS A 3 25.97 27.48 34.20
C HIS A 3 25.01 27.85 33.06
N ALA A 4 24.48 29.07 33.06
CA ALA A 4 23.63 29.56 31.98
C ALA A 4 24.42 29.74 30.69
N ILE A 5 25.66 30.24 30.80
CA ILE A 5 26.57 30.40 29.65
C ILE A 5 26.93 29.03 29.06
N LEU A 6 27.22 28.02 29.90
CA LEU A 6 27.46 26.65 29.45
C LEU A 6 26.26 26.03 28.74
N LEU A 7 25.06 26.22 29.29
CA LEU A 7 23.81 25.75 28.66
C LEU A 7 23.60 26.40 27.29
N VAL A 8 23.76 27.72 27.19
CA VAL A 8 23.62 28.45 25.92
C VAL A 8 24.68 27.99 24.90
N ALA A 9 25.93 27.78 25.33
CA ALA A 9 27.00 27.30 24.45
C ALA A 9 26.73 25.88 23.91
N LEU A 10 26.15 24.99 24.72
CA LEU A 10 25.77 23.64 24.31
C LEU A 10 24.59 23.64 23.33
N LEU A 11 23.59 24.49 23.55
CA LEU A 11 22.45 24.62 22.63
C LEU A 11 22.85 25.32 21.33
N ALA A 12 23.83 26.24 21.37
CA ALA A 12 24.39 26.89 20.19
C ALA A 12 25.30 25.97 19.35
N ALA A 13 25.71 24.82 19.91
CA ALA A 13 26.51 23.82 19.19
C ALA A 13 25.69 22.93 18.24
N ASN A 14 24.38 23.18 18.07
CA ASN A 14 23.55 22.45 17.11
C ASN A 14 23.67 23.03 15.71
N GLY A 15 24.52 22.39 14.91
CA GLY A 15 24.50 22.57 13.46
C GLY A 15 25.83 22.25 12.79
N ALA A 16 26.29 21.00 12.86
CA ALA A 16 27.13 20.51 11.78
C ALA A 16 26.26 20.54 10.51
N GLN A 17 26.43 21.58 9.70
CA GLN A 17 25.85 21.68 8.36
C GLN A 17 26.51 20.61 7.49
N ALA A 18 26.13 19.35 7.69
CA ALA A 18 26.34 18.34 6.68
C ALA A 18 25.62 18.86 5.44
N HIS A 19 26.36 19.03 4.34
CA HIS A 19 25.77 19.47 3.09
C HIS A 19 24.48 18.66 2.82
N PRO A 20 23.39 19.28 2.35
CA PRO A 20 22.14 18.59 2.04
C PRO A 20 22.31 17.36 1.13
N GLY A 21 23.44 17.28 0.42
CA GLY A 21 23.84 16.14 -0.41
C GLY A 21 23.80 14.78 0.31
N HIS A 22 24.21 14.69 1.58
CA HIS A 22 24.20 13.39 2.28
C HIS A 22 22.81 12.96 2.79
N LEU A 23 21.89 13.90 3.01
CA LEU A 23 20.49 13.58 3.32
C LEU A 23 19.70 13.19 2.06
N ALA A 24 20.06 13.75 0.90
CA ALA A 24 19.50 13.39 -0.39
C ALA A 24 19.82 11.92 -0.77
N GLU A 25 21.00 11.42 -0.43
CA GLU A 25 21.38 10.02 -0.64
C GLU A 25 20.47 9.03 0.11
N VAL A 26 20.02 9.38 1.33
CA VAL A 26 19.11 8.55 2.15
C VAL A 26 17.65 8.66 1.69
N ALA A 27 17.22 9.85 1.26
CA ALA A 27 15.84 10.06 0.85
C ALA A 27 15.46 9.39 -0.49
N GLY A 28 16.43 9.11 -1.37
CA GLY A 28 16.15 8.66 -2.74
C GLY A 28 15.75 7.19 -2.89
N HIS A 29 16.27 6.28 -2.08
CA HIS A 29 16.18 4.84 -2.38
C HIS A 29 15.01 4.12 -1.70
N GLY A 30 14.69 4.44 -0.44
CA GLY A 30 13.63 3.76 0.31
C GLY A 30 12.21 4.17 -0.10
N HIS A 31 12.01 5.43 -0.47
CA HIS A 31 10.68 5.97 -0.79
C HIS A 31 10.09 5.39 -2.06
N TRP A 32 10.90 5.23 -3.11
CA TRP A 32 10.45 4.62 -4.37
C TRP A 32 10.15 3.13 -4.23
N LEU A 33 10.92 2.41 -3.41
CA LEU A 33 10.64 1.00 -3.13
C LEU A 33 9.33 0.84 -2.33
N GLY A 34 9.08 1.73 -1.36
CA GLY A 34 7.80 1.77 -0.64
C GLY A 34 6.62 2.07 -1.55
N ALA A 35 6.75 3.05 -2.45
CA ALA A 35 5.73 3.37 -3.45
C ALA A 35 5.49 2.20 -4.43
N ALA A 36 6.55 1.53 -4.88
CA ALA A 36 6.47 0.35 -5.75
C ALA A 36 5.77 -0.83 -5.04
N ALA A 37 6.13 -1.11 -3.79
CA ALA A 37 5.50 -2.16 -2.99
C ALA A 37 4.01 -1.89 -2.75
N LEU A 38 3.64 -0.64 -2.45
CA LEU A 38 2.25 -0.24 -2.29
C LEU A 38 1.46 -0.39 -3.59
N GLY A 39 2.03 0.05 -4.72
CA GLY A 39 1.42 -0.14 -6.04
C GLY A 39 1.19 -1.62 -6.38
N ALA A 40 2.18 -2.48 -6.08
CA ALA A 40 2.06 -3.92 -6.28
C ALA A 40 0.95 -4.55 -5.43
N ALA A 41 0.84 -4.16 -4.15
CA ALA A 41 -0.21 -4.65 -3.26
C ALA A 41 -1.61 -4.28 -3.76
N ILE A 42 -1.81 -3.04 -4.23
CA ILE A 42 -3.07 -2.59 -4.83
C ILE A 42 -3.41 -3.40 -6.09
N ALA A 43 -2.44 -3.60 -6.99
CA ALA A 43 -2.65 -4.36 -8.22
C ALA A 43 -3.07 -5.82 -7.95
N ILE A 44 -2.41 -6.48 -7.00
CA ILE A 44 -2.75 -7.86 -6.60
C ILE A 44 -4.15 -7.91 -5.98
N GLY A 45 -4.47 -6.98 -5.07
CA GLY A 45 -5.78 -6.91 -4.43
C GLY A 45 -6.93 -6.72 -5.43
N LEU A 46 -6.75 -5.82 -6.40
CA LEU A 46 -7.72 -5.63 -7.48
C LEU A 46 -7.86 -6.90 -8.32
N TRP A 47 -6.76 -7.50 -8.77
CA TRP A 47 -6.79 -8.70 -9.59
C TRP A 47 -7.48 -9.88 -8.91
N ALA A 48 -7.17 -10.13 -7.63
CA ALA A 48 -7.81 -11.17 -6.84
C ALA A 48 -9.32 -10.93 -6.68
N GLY A 49 -9.74 -9.69 -6.38
CA GLY A 49 -11.16 -9.33 -6.25
C GLY A 49 -11.93 -9.47 -7.56
N LEU A 50 -11.34 -9.06 -8.69
CA LEU A 50 -11.94 -9.24 -10.02
C LEU A 50 -12.07 -10.72 -10.40
N LYS A 51 -11.09 -11.55 -10.05
CA LYS A 51 -11.13 -12.98 -10.34
C LYS A 51 -12.16 -13.72 -9.48
N GLY A 52 -12.18 -13.45 -8.17
CA GLY A 52 -13.16 -14.05 -7.26
C GLY A 52 -14.61 -13.79 -7.70
N ARG A 53 -14.92 -12.55 -8.12
CA ARG A 53 -16.25 -12.23 -8.68
C ARG A 53 -16.59 -12.96 -9.97
N LYS A 54 -15.59 -13.27 -10.79
CA LYS A 54 -15.80 -14.02 -12.04
C LYS A 54 -16.07 -15.49 -11.77
N ASP A 55 -15.40 -16.05 -10.78
CA ASP A 55 -15.57 -17.44 -10.38
C ASP A 55 -16.92 -17.61 -9.65
N GLU A 56 -17.32 -16.65 -8.80
CA GLU A 56 -18.63 -16.62 -8.13
C GLU A 56 -19.80 -16.48 -9.13
N ALA A 57 -19.65 -15.64 -10.16
CA ALA A 57 -20.65 -15.53 -11.24
C ALA A 57 -20.70 -16.77 -12.15
N ALA A 58 -19.65 -17.60 -12.19
CA ALA A 58 -19.65 -18.85 -12.93
C ALA A 58 -20.36 -19.97 -12.13
N ASP A 59 -20.15 -20.02 -10.82
CA ASP A 59 -20.85 -20.97 -9.92
C ASP A 59 -22.36 -20.67 -9.86
N GLU A 60 -22.79 -19.40 -9.87
CA GLU A 60 -24.22 -19.06 -9.94
C GLU A 60 -24.87 -19.51 -11.25
N ALA A 61 -24.14 -19.52 -12.36
CA ALA A 61 -24.67 -19.94 -13.67
C ALA A 61 -24.77 -21.47 -13.84
N GLU A 62 -24.03 -22.27 -13.05
CA GLU A 62 -24.12 -23.73 -13.05
C GLU A 62 -25.20 -24.27 -12.08
N GLY A 63 -25.78 -23.41 -11.22
CA GLY A 63 -26.83 -23.77 -10.25
C GLY A 63 -28.28 -23.69 -10.76
N GLU A 64 -28.50 -23.15 -11.96
CA GLU A 64 -29.82 -23.10 -12.60
C GLU A 64 -30.00 -24.31 -13.54
N GLU A 65 -30.17 -25.48 -12.94
CA GLU A 65 -30.77 -26.64 -13.62
C GLU A 65 -32.23 -26.28 -13.99
N PRO A 66 -32.69 -26.44 -15.24
CA PRO A 66 -34.06 -26.09 -15.63
C PRO A 66 -35.04 -27.12 -15.03
N ALA A 67 -35.44 -26.89 -13.79
CA ALA A 67 -36.53 -27.60 -13.13
C ALA A 67 -37.87 -26.97 -13.56
N ASP A 68 -38.36 -27.25 -14.77
CA ASP A 68 -39.80 -27.31 -15.13
C ASP A 68 -40.03 -27.26 -16.66
N GLU A 69 -39.73 -28.35 -17.38
CA GLU A 69 -40.29 -28.57 -18.74
C GLU A 69 -41.06 -29.91 -18.86
N GLU A 70 -41.43 -30.57 -17.76
CA GLU A 70 -42.23 -31.82 -17.77
C GLU A 70 -43.70 -31.65 -17.31
N LEU A 71 -44.23 -30.42 -17.18
CA LEU A 71 -45.58 -30.16 -16.66
C LEU A 71 -46.60 -29.57 -17.66
N GLN A 72 -46.38 -29.71 -18.98
CA GLN A 72 -47.31 -29.18 -20.00
C GLN A 72 -47.85 -30.23 -20.99
N GLU A 73 -48.33 -31.37 -20.50
CA GLU A 73 -49.26 -32.22 -21.27
C GLU A 73 -50.45 -32.66 -20.39
N ALA A 74 -51.54 -31.88 -20.41
CA ALA A 74 -52.87 -32.28 -19.93
C ALA A 74 -53.98 -31.50 -20.63
#